data_AF-A0A9P5Y186-F1
#
_entry.id   AF-A0A9P5Y186-F1
#
_cell.length_a   1.000
_cell.length_b   1.000
_cell.length_c   1.000
_cell.angle_alpha   90.00
_cell.angle_beta   90.00
_cell.angle_gamma   90.00
#
_symmetry.space_group_name_H-M   'P 1'
#
loop_
_entity.id
_entity.type
_entity.pdbx_description
1 polymer ?
#
loop_
_entity_poly.entity_id
_entity_poly.type
_entity_poly.pdbx_seq_one_letter_code
_entity_poly.pdbx_strand_id
1 'polypeptide(L)'
;RIQEIQETHNLESTSQSNQIKTLHTQLKEAEALLSAVQDADAQAEQATTKNKAEIERLQSEVERTKLLAKEEEEKRVKAISLLKTVRQKLVKAEKEKDDALKELGSSREREYADRDHVQVERTRLQSELSAVNVEREKAISGLKAQFDKDIINIRERHEKDILAQRENYETENILIKNTHLAELSLSLSRISTLETSLNNVTKEKNVLFDHLQLRQGELESAQSHLESLQSQNTELQYQLRETDDRYSLLKEDLGEAHRELENRSRGPVTTAGEVARLLSATETKYDSKLSDLKNHISILVKERNDGEAEWSQKLRDKGKEVEDLKRALGLATRTRQHDEGIVVELKAEISRLADESHRLQRQVNDLRLTNSKVEDIERLGKAQELELNTKVSALERQMEDNKQREAQLRLANKTLREELRKVQSSAALLERQRNPGVGYWTSRTNDSTTGAQTSSPMPLSDPTSRAGSPISSPTIQSTSEEEVNLEYLRNVILQFLEHKEMRPNLVKVLSIILRFTPHETRRLIAKV
;
A
#
# COMPACT_ATOMS: atom_id res chain seq x y z
N ARG A 1 -30.13 63.72 207.48
CA ARG A 1 -30.24 65.02 206.80
C ARG A 1 -28.95 65.59 206.18
N ILE A 2 -27.73 65.29 206.66
CA ILE A 2 -26.50 65.55 205.85
C ILE A 2 -26.10 64.32 205.01
N GLN A 3 -26.34 63.09 205.50
CA GLN A 3 -26.01 61.85 204.76
C GLN A 3 -26.83 61.64 203.47
N GLU A 4 -28.10 62.03 203.43
CA GLU A 4 -29.00 61.80 202.28
C GLU A 4 -28.57 62.56 201.01
N ILE A 5 -27.74 63.62 201.13
CA ILE A 5 -27.24 64.40 199.99
C ILE A 5 -25.98 63.77 199.36
N GLN A 6 -25.28 62.89 200.09
CA GLN A 6 -24.07 62.22 199.59
C GLN A 6 -24.39 60.97 198.74
N GLU A 7 -25.50 60.28 199.02
CA GLU A 7 -25.90 59.10 198.23
C GLU A 7 -26.46 59.48 196.85
N THR A 8 -27.21 60.58 196.74
CA THR A 8 -27.78 61.03 195.45
C THR A 8 -26.70 61.40 194.42
N HIS A 9 -25.62 62.05 194.85
CA HIS A 9 -24.54 62.48 193.95
C HIS A 9 -23.69 61.32 193.41
N ASN A 10 -23.54 60.23 194.17
CA ASN A 10 -22.81 59.03 193.72
C ASN A 10 -23.60 58.21 192.67
N LEU A 11 -24.92 58.16 192.78
CA LEU A 11 -25.79 57.49 191.80
C LEU A 11 -25.84 58.25 190.45
N GLU A 12 -25.82 59.57 190.48
CA GLU A 12 -25.85 60.39 189.25
C GLU A 12 -24.53 60.30 188.47
N SER A 13 -23.38 60.37 189.16
CA SER A 13 -22.04 60.23 188.56
C SER A 13 -21.80 58.86 187.92
N THR A 14 -22.28 57.79 188.56
CA THR A 14 -22.17 56.42 188.01
C THR A 14 -23.11 56.19 186.81
N SER A 15 -24.26 56.84 186.76
CA SER A 15 -25.15 56.82 185.59
C SER A 15 -24.50 57.47 184.35
N GLN A 16 -23.97 58.70 184.51
CA GLN A 16 -23.35 59.42 183.40
C GLN A 16 -22.09 58.71 182.85
N SER A 17 -21.27 58.13 183.72
CA SER A 17 -20.08 57.35 183.30
C SER A 17 -20.42 56.12 182.45
N ASN A 18 -21.54 55.45 182.75
CA ASN A 18 -21.97 54.29 181.97
C ASN A 18 -22.49 54.70 180.58
N GLN A 19 -23.25 55.78 180.48
CA GLN A 19 -23.80 56.25 179.20
C GLN A 19 -22.72 56.73 178.22
N ILE A 20 -21.65 57.37 178.73
CA ILE A 20 -20.47 57.73 177.92
C ILE A 20 -19.76 56.49 177.36
N LYS A 21 -19.64 55.40 178.13
CA LYS A 21 -19.08 54.14 177.64
C LYS A 21 -19.95 53.46 176.57
N THR A 22 -21.28 53.54 176.69
CA THR A 22 -22.19 52.99 175.67
C THR A 22 -22.05 53.74 174.34
N LEU A 23 -21.93 55.07 174.38
CA LEU A 23 -21.72 55.88 173.18
C LEU A 23 -20.35 55.62 172.53
N HIS A 24 -19.29 55.41 173.31
CA HIS A 24 -17.97 55.06 172.79
C HIS A 24 -17.90 53.67 172.14
N THR A 25 -18.67 52.70 172.64
CA THR A 25 -18.77 51.37 172.01
C THR A 25 -19.55 51.43 170.70
N GLN A 26 -20.67 52.15 170.67
CA GLN A 26 -21.45 52.38 169.45
C GLN A 26 -20.67 53.13 168.36
N LEU A 27 -19.84 54.11 168.73
CA LEU A 27 -19.01 54.83 167.76
C LEU A 27 -17.94 53.92 167.12
N LYS A 28 -17.29 53.05 167.91
CA LYS A 28 -16.35 52.05 167.37
C LYS A 28 -17.01 51.01 166.46
N GLU A 29 -18.23 50.56 166.79
CA GLU A 29 -18.98 49.67 165.90
C GLU A 29 -19.37 50.36 164.59
N ALA A 30 -19.74 51.65 164.63
CA ALA A 30 -20.04 52.43 163.43
C ALA A 30 -18.80 52.66 162.55
N GLU A 31 -17.64 52.98 163.12
CA GLU A 31 -16.37 53.12 162.37
C GLU A 31 -15.94 51.79 161.75
N ALA A 32 -16.07 50.67 162.47
CA ALA A 32 -15.76 49.34 161.96
C ALA A 32 -16.66 48.93 160.79
N LEU A 33 -17.97 49.23 160.88
CA LEU A 33 -18.92 49.00 159.77
C LEU A 33 -18.63 49.90 158.56
N LEU A 34 -18.23 51.17 158.77
CA LEU A 34 -17.89 52.07 157.66
C LEU A 34 -16.66 51.59 156.90
N SER A 35 -15.62 51.12 157.60
CA SER A 35 -14.42 50.53 156.98
C SER A 35 -14.77 49.28 156.18
N ALA A 36 -15.60 48.39 156.72
CA ALA A 36 -16.02 47.17 156.04
C ALA A 36 -16.82 47.44 154.75
N VAL A 37 -17.62 48.52 154.72
CA VAL A 37 -18.34 48.95 153.51
C VAL A 37 -17.38 49.50 152.45
N GLN A 38 -16.37 50.27 152.82
CA GLN A 38 -15.37 50.78 151.88
C GLN A 38 -14.53 49.65 151.25
N ASP A 39 -14.12 48.66 152.05
CA ASP A 39 -13.40 47.48 151.54
C ASP A 39 -14.27 46.62 150.60
N ALA A 40 -15.56 46.48 150.89
CA ALA A 40 -16.51 45.75 150.05
C ALA A 40 -16.76 46.44 148.69
N ASP A 41 -16.89 47.76 148.69
CA ASP A 41 -17.11 48.56 147.47
C ASP A 41 -15.89 48.53 146.54
N ALA A 42 -14.68 48.65 147.11
CA ALA A 42 -13.42 48.49 146.37
C ALA A 42 -13.27 47.09 145.73
N GLN A 43 -13.72 46.02 146.40
CA GLN A 43 -13.74 44.68 145.81
C GLN A 43 -14.79 44.54 144.70
N ALA A 44 -15.94 45.21 144.81
CA ALA A 44 -16.97 45.22 143.77
C ALA A 44 -16.50 45.94 142.49
N GLU A 45 -15.82 47.08 142.59
CA GLU A 45 -15.21 47.75 141.43
C GLU A 45 -14.11 46.88 140.78
N GLN A 46 -13.28 46.20 141.57
CA GLN A 46 -12.25 45.32 141.02
C GLN A 46 -12.84 44.05 140.36
N ALA A 47 -13.98 43.56 140.82
CA ALA A 47 -14.68 42.43 140.19
C ALA A 47 -15.37 42.84 138.88
N THR A 48 -16.03 44.00 138.85
CA THR A 48 -16.73 44.50 137.64
C THR A 48 -15.77 44.84 136.52
N THR A 49 -14.61 45.44 136.82
CA THR A 49 -13.55 45.71 135.83
C THR A 49 -12.95 44.44 135.24
N LYS A 50 -12.67 43.40 136.05
CA LYS A 50 -12.22 42.08 135.56
C LYS A 50 -13.26 41.42 134.65
N ASN A 51 -14.53 41.38 135.06
CA ASN A 51 -15.60 40.78 134.27
C ASN A 51 -15.78 41.50 132.92
N LYS A 52 -15.60 42.83 132.87
CA LYS A 52 -15.70 43.60 131.63
C LYS A 52 -14.58 43.25 130.63
N ALA A 53 -13.35 43.09 131.12
CA ALA A 53 -12.21 42.64 130.30
C ALA A 53 -12.37 41.19 129.80
N GLU A 54 -12.91 40.28 130.62
CA GLU A 54 -13.22 38.90 130.21
C GLU A 54 -14.29 38.87 129.10
N ILE A 55 -15.32 39.72 129.18
CA ILE A 55 -16.36 39.85 128.15
C ILE A 55 -15.78 40.35 126.83
N GLU A 56 -14.94 41.40 126.82
CA GLU A 56 -14.27 41.87 125.60
C GLU A 56 -13.36 40.78 125.00
N ARG A 57 -12.62 40.04 125.85
CA ARG A 57 -11.79 38.91 125.41
C ARG A 57 -12.62 37.84 124.70
N LEU A 58 -13.73 37.40 125.30
CA LEU A 58 -14.63 36.41 124.73
C LEU A 58 -15.33 36.89 123.44
N GLN A 59 -15.72 38.17 123.37
CA GLN A 59 -16.28 38.76 122.14
C GLN A 59 -15.25 38.71 120.99
N SER A 60 -13.98 39.00 121.27
CA SER A 60 -12.91 38.91 120.26
C SER A 60 -12.67 37.47 119.78
N GLU A 61 -12.75 36.47 120.66
CA GLU A 61 -12.63 35.04 120.31
C GLU A 61 -13.82 34.55 119.47
N VAL A 62 -15.04 35.04 119.77
CA VAL A 62 -16.25 34.73 118.99
C VAL A 62 -16.18 35.30 117.58
N GLU A 63 -15.73 36.55 117.38
CA GLU A 63 -15.56 37.09 116.02
C GLU A 63 -14.42 36.40 115.25
N ARG A 64 -13.31 36.07 115.91
CA ARG A 64 -12.20 35.33 115.28
C ARG A 64 -12.63 33.93 114.80
N THR A 65 -13.44 33.23 115.59
CA THR A 65 -13.96 31.89 115.23
C THR A 65 -15.01 31.94 114.13
N LYS A 66 -15.88 32.97 114.10
CA LYS A 66 -16.81 33.22 112.98
C LYS A 66 -16.08 33.44 111.64
N LEU A 67 -14.97 34.18 111.64
CA LEU A 67 -14.20 34.41 110.41
C LEU A 67 -13.57 33.12 109.88
N LEU A 68 -12.92 32.33 110.74
CA LEU A 68 -12.35 31.03 110.36
C LEU A 68 -13.41 30.05 109.83
N ALA A 69 -14.61 30.05 110.42
CA ALA A 69 -15.73 29.24 109.94
C ALA A 69 -16.19 29.64 108.52
N LYS A 70 -16.23 30.94 108.21
CA LYS A 70 -16.55 31.44 106.86
C LYS A 70 -15.47 31.06 105.84
N GLU A 71 -14.19 31.21 106.20
CA GLU A 71 -13.07 30.85 105.32
C GLU A 71 -13.04 29.35 105.00
N GLU A 72 -13.30 28.48 105.97
CA GLU A 72 -13.41 27.04 105.73
C GLU A 72 -14.62 26.69 104.85
N GLU A 73 -15.76 27.35 105.02
CA GLU A 73 -16.93 27.10 104.19
C GLU A 73 -16.71 27.57 102.74
N GLU A 74 -16.03 28.69 102.53
CA GLU A 74 -15.60 29.10 101.18
C GLU A 74 -14.65 28.09 100.53
N LYS A 75 -13.70 27.51 101.29
CA LYS A 75 -12.81 26.46 100.77
C LYS A 75 -13.60 25.22 100.38
N ARG A 76 -14.59 24.79 101.17
CA ARG A 76 -15.47 23.66 100.83
C ARG A 76 -16.27 23.92 99.56
N VAL A 77 -16.91 25.09 99.44
CA VAL A 77 -17.67 25.47 98.23
C VAL A 77 -16.75 25.49 97.00
N LYS A 78 -15.54 26.06 97.10
CA LYS A 78 -14.54 26.07 96.03
C LYS A 78 -14.12 24.64 95.65
N ALA A 79 -13.81 23.77 96.61
CA ALA A 79 -13.46 22.36 96.39
C ALA A 79 -14.59 21.55 95.72
N ILE A 80 -15.84 21.72 96.17
CA ILE A 80 -17.02 21.08 95.56
C ILE A 80 -17.21 21.57 94.13
N SER A 81 -17.03 22.87 93.85
CA SER A 81 -17.14 23.42 92.50
C SER A 81 -16.04 22.88 91.56
N LEU A 82 -14.82 22.72 92.06
CA LEU A 82 -13.71 22.10 91.33
C LEU A 82 -14.01 20.62 91.03
N LEU A 83 -14.43 19.84 92.04
CA LEU A 83 -14.80 18.43 91.88
C LEU A 83 -15.96 18.24 90.90
N LYS A 84 -16.97 19.12 90.92
CA LYS A 84 -18.07 19.12 89.93
C LYS A 84 -17.54 19.37 88.52
N THR A 85 -16.61 20.32 88.35
CA THR A 85 -15.98 20.64 87.07
C THR A 85 -15.10 19.49 86.56
N VAL A 86 -14.31 18.87 87.43
CA VAL A 86 -13.46 17.70 87.11
C VAL A 86 -14.33 16.50 86.74
N ARG A 87 -15.38 16.20 87.50
CA ARG A 87 -16.35 15.13 87.17
C ARG A 87 -17.03 15.38 85.82
N GLN A 88 -17.44 16.62 85.53
CA GLN A 88 -18.05 16.94 84.24
C GLN A 88 -17.06 16.83 83.08
N LYS A 89 -15.78 17.18 83.28
CA LYS A 89 -14.72 16.95 82.29
C LYS A 89 -14.41 15.47 82.10
N LEU A 90 -14.37 14.68 83.17
CA LEU A 90 -14.16 13.23 83.12
C LEU A 90 -15.27 12.55 82.30
N VAL A 91 -16.54 12.79 82.63
CA VAL A 91 -17.70 12.23 81.92
C VAL A 91 -17.72 12.65 80.45
N LYS A 92 -17.30 13.89 80.12
CA LYS A 92 -17.13 14.31 78.72
C LYS A 92 -16.01 13.53 78.03
N ALA A 93 -14.83 13.42 78.65
CA ALA A 93 -13.69 12.70 78.08
C ALA A 93 -13.96 11.20 77.93
N GLU A 94 -14.69 10.58 78.87
CA GLU A 94 -15.15 9.19 78.76
C GLU A 94 -16.11 9.03 77.58
N LYS A 95 -17.09 9.92 77.43
CA LYS A 95 -18.02 9.90 76.29
C LYS A 95 -17.30 10.14 74.96
N GLU A 96 -16.40 11.12 74.88
CA GLU A 96 -15.58 11.42 73.70
C GLU A 96 -14.69 10.23 73.32
N LYS A 97 -14.12 9.52 74.31
CA LYS A 97 -13.35 8.29 74.08
C LYS A 97 -14.23 7.15 73.57
N ASP A 98 -15.42 6.95 74.14
CA ASP A 98 -16.34 5.89 73.73
C ASP A 98 -16.94 6.15 72.34
N ASP A 99 -17.24 7.40 72.00
CA ASP A 99 -17.72 7.79 70.67
C ASP A 99 -16.57 7.68 69.63
N ALA A 100 -15.33 8.05 69.97
CA ALA A 100 -14.16 7.81 69.12
C ALA A 100 -13.86 6.30 68.91
N LEU A 101 -14.07 5.46 69.93
CA LEU A 101 -13.93 4.00 69.79
C LEU A 101 -15.01 3.39 68.88
N LYS A 102 -16.26 3.89 68.92
CA LYS A 102 -17.31 3.49 67.99
C LYS A 102 -16.99 3.93 66.56
N GLU A 103 -16.51 5.17 66.39
CA GLU A 103 -16.14 5.68 65.07
C GLU A 103 -14.99 4.87 64.47
N LEU A 104 -13.93 4.61 65.25
CA LEU A 104 -12.82 3.72 64.86
C LEU A 104 -13.29 2.30 64.51
N GLY A 105 -14.22 1.74 65.29
CA GLY A 105 -14.86 0.45 65.00
C GLY A 105 -15.57 0.46 63.65
N SER A 106 -16.43 1.46 63.41
CA SER A 106 -17.18 1.60 62.16
C SER A 106 -16.27 1.87 60.94
N SER A 107 -15.18 2.63 61.13
CA SER A 107 -14.20 2.88 60.07
C SER A 107 -13.43 1.61 59.73
N ARG A 108 -13.08 0.80 60.73
CA ARG A 108 -12.40 -0.48 60.53
C ARG A 108 -13.32 -1.51 59.87
N GLU A 109 -14.60 -1.53 60.21
CA GLU A 109 -15.60 -2.40 59.57
C GLU A 109 -15.83 -2.02 58.11
N ARG A 110 -15.97 -0.71 57.80
CA ARG A 110 -15.99 -0.21 56.40
C ARG A 110 -14.72 -0.59 55.65
N GLU A 111 -13.54 -0.37 56.23
CA GLU A 111 -12.27 -0.77 55.63
C GLU A 111 -12.17 -2.27 55.35
N TYR A 112 -12.76 -3.14 56.18
CA TYR A 112 -12.82 -4.58 55.90
C TYR A 112 -13.80 -4.89 54.77
N ALA A 113 -14.98 -4.27 54.75
CA ALA A 113 -15.97 -4.43 53.68
C ALA A 113 -15.43 -3.92 52.33
N ASP A 114 -14.76 -2.77 52.31
CA ASP A 114 -14.14 -2.20 51.10
C ASP A 114 -13.01 -3.10 50.58
N ARG A 115 -12.18 -3.67 51.48
CA ARG A 115 -11.13 -4.63 51.10
C ARG A 115 -11.71 -5.93 50.53
N ASP A 116 -12.80 -6.43 51.10
CA ASP A 116 -13.48 -7.63 50.62
C ASP A 116 -14.14 -7.38 49.26
N HIS A 117 -14.85 -6.25 49.10
CA HIS A 117 -15.43 -5.82 47.82
C HIS A 117 -14.37 -5.68 46.72
N VAL A 118 -13.26 -5.00 47.01
CA VAL A 118 -12.13 -4.87 46.05
C VAL A 118 -11.53 -6.22 45.72
N GLN A 119 -11.45 -7.17 46.66
CA GLN A 119 -10.94 -8.52 46.39
C GLN A 119 -11.92 -9.35 45.54
N VAL A 120 -13.23 -9.23 45.76
CA VAL A 120 -14.28 -9.84 44.93
C VAL A 120 -14.29 -9.25 43.52
N GLU A 121 -14.21 -7.92 43.37
CA GLU A 121 -14.08 -7.28 42.06
C GLU A 121 -12.77 -7.66 41.37
N ARG A 122 -11.65 -7.76 42.08
CA ARG A 122 -10.38 -8.19 41.50
C ARG A 122 -10.44 -9.63 40.98
N THR A 123 -11.04 -10.56 41.73
CA THR A 123 -11.19 -11.95 41.29
C THR A 123 -12.18 -12.08 40.12
N ARG A 124 -13.24 -11.27 40.12
CA ARG A 124 -14.18 -11.16 38.99
C ARG A 124 -13.53 -10.59 37.72
N LEU A 125 -12.82 -9.47 37.82
CA LEU A 125 -12.11 -8.89 36.67
C LEU A 125 -11.00 -9.83 36.17
N GLN A 126 -10.35 -10.57 37.07
CA GLN A 126 -9.37 -11.60 36.70
C GLN A 126 -10.04 -12.78 35.96
N SER A 127 -11.23 -13.21 36.35
CA SER A 127 -11.95 -14.28 35.64
C SER A 127 -12.52 -13.80 34.29
N GLU A 128 -13.10 -12.59 34.23
CA GLU A 128 -13.55 -11.96 32.98
C GLU A 128 -12.38 -11.77 31.99
N LEU A 129 -11.22 -11.29 32.45
CA LEU A 129 -10.01 -11.15 31.62
C LEU A 129 -9.47 -12.52 31.16
N SER A 130 -9.57 -13.57 31.98
CA SER A 130 -9.20 -14.93 31.57
C SER A 130 -10.15 -15.49 30.49
N ALA A 131 -11.46 -15.23 30.61
CA ALA A 131 -12.46 -15.66 29.64
C ALA A 131 -12.25 -14.96 28.29
N VAL A 132 -12.06 -13.64 28.29
CA VAL A 132 -11.76 -12.86 27.08
C VAL A 132 -10.46 -13.32 26.41
N ASN A 133 -9.43 -13.68 27.18
CA ASN A 133 -8.20 -14.24 26.62
C ASN A 133 -8.43 -15.61 25.97
N VAL A 134 -9.20 -16.51 26.60
CA VAL A 134 -9.54 -17.82 26.01
C VAL A 134 -10.39 -17.67 24.74
N GLU A 135 -11.36 -16.75 24.71
CA GLU A 135 -12.13 -16.45 23.51
C GLU A 135 -11.26 -15.87 22.38
N ARG A 136 -10.34 -14.96 22.72
CA ARG A 136 -9.37 -14.41 21.77
C ARG A 136 -8.42 -15.47 21.21
N GLU A 137 -7.89 -16.36 22.05
CA GLU A 137 -7.04 -17.48 21.63
C GLU A 137 -7.79 -18.47 20.74
N LYS A 138 -9.07 -18.76 21.06
CA LYS A 138 -9.95 -19.59 20.25
C LYS A 138 -10.24 -18.95 18.88
N ALA A 139 -10.51 -17.65 18.83
CA ALA A 139 -10.71 -16.90 17.59
C ALA A 139 -9.44 -16.88 16.72
N ILE A 140 -8.27 -16.61 17.32
CA ILE A 140 -6.97 -16.64 16.63
C ILE A 140 -6.68 -18.06 16.09
N SER A 141 -6.96 -19.10 16.88
CA SER A 141 -6.74 -20.49 16.48
C SER A 141 -7.69 -20.92 15.36
N GLY A 142 -8.95 -20.49 15.40
CA GLY A 142 -9.92 -20.70 14.33
C GLY A 142 -9.51 -20.03 13.01
N LEU A 143 -9.08 -18.76 13.08
CA LEU A 143 -8.57 -18.04 11.91
C LEU A 143 -7.31 -18.70 11.32
N LYS A 144 -6.36 -19.13 12.17
CA LYS A 144 -5.17 -19.88 11.73
C LYS A 144 -5.57 -21.17 10.99
N ALA A 145 -6.42 -21.99 11.60
CA ALA A 145 -6.89 -23.25 11.00
C ALA A 145 -7.65 -23.02 9.67
N GLN A 146 -8.36 -21.90 9.53
CA GLN A 146 -8.99 -21.51 8.28
C GLN A 146 -7.96 -21.10 7.21
N PHE A 147 -6.98 -20.27 7.55
CA PHE A 147 -5.89 -19.91 6.63
C PHE A 147 -5.06 -21.12 6.21
N ASP A 148 -4.73 -22.03 7.14
CA ASP A 148 -4.00 -23.27 6.84
C ASP A 148 -4.80 -24.15 5.87
N LYS A 149 -6.11 -24.29 6.08
CA LYS A 149 -7.01 -25.00 5.16
C LYS A 149 -7.07 -24.35 3.79
N ASP A 150 -7.17 -23.03 3.72
CA ASP A 150 -7.22 -22.31 2.44
C ASP A 150 -5.88 -22.37 1.69
N ILE A 151 -4.75 -22.33 2.40
CA ILE A 151 -3.42 -22.58 1.82
C ILE A 151 -3.33 -24.01 1.25
N ILE A 152 -3.84 -25.02 1.96
CA ILE A 152 -3.90 -26.41 1.45
C ILE A 152 -4.79 -26.49 0.20
N ASN A 153 -5.99 -25.91 0.23
CA ASN A 153 -6.92 -25.89 -0.91
C ASN A 153 -6.30 -25.22 -2.14
N ILE A 154 -5.58 -24.10 -1.95
CA ILE A 154 -4.90 -23.37 -3.04
C ILE A 154 -3.76 -24.21 -3.61
N ARG A 155 -2.95 -24.86 -2.77
CA ARG A 155 -1.88 -25.78 -3.21
C ARG A 155 -2.45 -26.97 -3.98
N GLU A 156 -3.48 -27.61 -3.48
CA GLU A 156 -4.13 -28.76 -4.13
C GLU A 156 -4.74 -28.38 -5.49
N ARG A 157 -5.32 -27.18 -5.61
CA ARG A 157 -5.78 -26.64 -6.90
C ARG A 157 -4.62 -26.43 -7.87
N HIS A 158 -3.57 -25.73 -7.45
CA HIS A 158 -2.40 -25.52 -8.30
C HIS A 158 -1.70 -26.82 -8.70
N GLU A 159 -1.63 -27.82 -7.82
CA GLU A 159 -1.09 -29.13 -8.14
C GLU A 159 -1.95 -29.86 -9.19
N LYS A 160 -3.28 -29.84 -9.05
CA LYS A 160 -4.22 -30.38 -10.05
C LYS A 160 -4.13 -29.63 -11.38
N ASP A 161 -4.05 -28.30 -11.36
CA ASP A 161 -3.91 -27.49 -12.57
C ASP A 161 -2.59 -27.78 -13.30
N ILE A 162 -1.48 -27.95 -12.55
CA ILE A 162 -0.17 -28.34 -13.12
C ILE A 162 -0.22 -29.75 -13.72
N LEU A 163 -0.89 -30.71 -13.06
CA LEU A 163 -1.05 -32.06 -13.58
C LEU A 163 -1.91 -32.08 -14.85
N ALA A 164 -3.05 -31.37 -14.85
CA ALA A 164 -3.92 -31.24 -16.02
C ALA A 164 -3.22 -30.53 -17.18
N GLN A 165 -2.41 -29.49 -16.92
CA GLN A 165 -1.58 -28.87 -17.95
C GLN A 165 -0.55 -29.85 -18.53
N ARG A 166 0.10 -30.67 -17.71
CA ARG A 166 1.05 -31.70 -18.19
C ARG A 166 0.36 -32.75 -19.05
N GLU A 167 -0.81 -33.24 -18.65
CA GLU A 167 -1.62 -34.19 -19.43
C GLU A 167 -2.06 -33.58 -20.77
N ASN A 168 -2.49 -32.31 -20.77
CA ASN A 168 -2.80 -31.58 -22.00
C ASN A 168 -1.58 -31.44 -22.93
N TYR A 169 -0.41 -31.06 -22.41
CA TYR A 169 0.81 -30.98 -23.23
C TYR A 169 1.29 -32.36 -23.72
N GLU A 170 1.10 -33.43 -22.94
CA GLU A 170 1.44 -34.79 -23.36
C GLU A 170 0.52 -35.28 -24.49
N THR A 171 -0.79 -35.07 -24.35
CA THR A 171 -1.78 -35.41 -25.39
C THR A 171 -1.63 -34.57 -26.65
N GLU A 172 -1.34 -33.27 -26.54
CA GLU A 172 -1.02 -32.40 -27.68
C GLU A 172 0.26 -32.85 -28.39
N ASN A 173 1.31 -33.19 -27.66
CA ASN A 173 2.57 -33.71 -28.22
C ASN A 173 2.39 -35.06 -28.91
N ILE A 174 1.53 -35.95 -28.37
CA ILE A 174 1.15 -37.20 -29.04
C ILE A 174 0.36 -36.91 -30.33
N LEU A 175 -0.58 -35.95 -30.31
CA LEU A 175 -1.34 -35.54 -31.48
C LEU A 175 -0.42 -35.00 -32.58
N ILE A 176 0.48 -34.07 -32.26
CA ILE A 176 1.46 -33.47 -33.19
C ILE A 176 2.38 -34.55 -33.79
N LYS A 177 2.85 -35.51 -32.98
CA LYS A 177 3.63 -36.65 -33.48
C LYS A 177 2.82 -37.52 -34.44
N ASN A 178 1.57 -37.80 -34.12
CA ASN A 178 0.70 -38.61 -34.97
C ASN A 178 0.35 -37.90 -36.29
N THR A 179 0.10 -36.58 -36.28
CA THR A 179 -0.14 -35.81 -37.51
C THR A 179 1.11 -35.77 -38.39
N HIS A 180 2.29 -35.50 -37.82
CA HIS A 180 3.54 -35.52 -38.59
C HIS A 180 3.91 -36.92 -39.13
N LEU A 181 3.65 -37.99 -38.38
CA LEU A 181 3.81 -39.37 -38.88
C LEU A 181 2.85 -39.67 -40.03
N ALA A 182 1.60 -39.20 -39.95
CA ALA A 182 0.63 -39.32 -41.05
C ALA A 182 1.09 -38.54 -42.29
N GLU A 183 1.48 -37.28 -42.15
CA GLU A 183 2.02 -36.44 -43.23
C GLU A 183 3.27 -37.02 -43.87
N LEU A 184 4.18 -37.58 -43.07
CA LEU A 184 5.38 -38.25 -43.55
C LEU A 184 5.02 -39.53 -44.33
N SER A 185 4.08 -40.34 -43.83
CA SER A 185 3.61 -41.54 -44.54
C SER A 185 2.92 -41.20 -45.87
N LEU A 186 2.12 -40.14 -45.90
CA LEU A 186 1.50 -39.61 -47.11
C LEU A 186 2.58 -39.17 -48.12
N SER A 187 3.57 -38.41 -47.66
CA SER A 187 4.67 -37.91 -48.47
C SER A 187 5.52 -39.04 -49.05
N LEU A 188 5.85 -40.06 -48.24
CA LEU A 188 6.56 -41.27 -48.68
C LEU A 188 5.73 -42.06 -49.72
N SER A 189 4.42 -42.21 -49.51
CA SER A 189 3.54 -42.85 -50.50
C SER A 189 3.52 -42.07 -51.82
N ARG A 190 3.49 -40.73 -51.75
CA ARG A 190 3.52 -39.86 -52.94
C ARG A 190 4.84 -39.97 -53.69
N ILE A 191 5.97 -39.96 -52.98
CA ILE A 191 7.31 -40.18 -53.55
C ILE A 191 7.33 -41.53 -54.28
N SER A 192 6.92 -42.62 -53.62
CA SER A 192 6.89 -43.96 -54.23
C SER A 192 6.01 -44.03 -55.49
N THR A 193 4.85 -43.34 -55.52
CA THR A 193 4.04 -43.27 -56.75
C THR A 193 4.73 -42.50 -57.88
N LEU A 194 5.45 -41.42 -57.56
CA LEU A 194 6.20 -40.63 -58.54
C LEU A 194 7.43 -41.37 -59.06
N GLU A 195 8.17 -42.07 -58.22
CA GLU A 195 9.29 -42.95 -58.59
C GLU A 195 8.81 -44.09 -59.51
N THR A 196 7.67 -44.70 -59.20
CA THR A 196 7.06 -45.74 -60.04
C THR A 196 6.67 -45.18 -61.41
N SER A 197 6.06 -43.99 -61.45
CA SER A 197 5.71 -43.31 -62.70
C SER A 197 6.95 -42.93 -63.52
N LEU A 198 8.01 -42.42 -62.88
CA LEU A 198 9.26 -42.06 -63.53
C LEU A 198 9.97 -43.28 -64.12
N ASN A 199 9.97 -44.40 -63.39
CA ASN A 199 10.50 -45.68 -63.89
C ASN A 199 9.72 -46.21 -65.08
N ASN A 200 8.39 -46.07 -65.10
CA ASN A 200 7.55 -46.49 -66.23
C ASN A 200 7.81 -45.62 -67.47
N VAL A 201 7.81 -44.29 -67.33
CA VAL A 201 8.16 -43.36 -68.44
C VAL A 201 9.59 -43.61 -68.94
N THR A 202 10.53 -43.95 -68.05
CA THR A 202 11.91 -44.28 -68.45
C THR A 202 11.97 -45.58 -69.27
N LYS A 203 11.18 -46.60 -68.91
CA LYS A 203 11.04 -47.84 -69.69
C LYS A 203 10.39 -47.58 -71.05
N GLU A 204 9.29 -46.83 -71.09
CA GLU A 204 8.61 -46.45 -72.34
C GLU A 204 9.54 -45.68 -73.29
N LYS A 205 10.28 -44.70 -72.75
CA LYS A 205 11.30 -43.94 -73.50
C LYS A 205 12.40 -44.84 -74.06
N ASN A 206 12.85 -45.86 -73.32
CA ASN A 206 13.83 -46.83 -73.82
C ASN A 206 13.22 -47.70 -74.93
N VAL A 207 12.00 -48.23 -74.76
CA VAL A 207 11.31 -49.03 -75.79
C VAL A 207 11.07 -48.24 -77.08
N LEU A 208 10.71 -46.95 -76.96
CA LEU A 208 10.58 -46.05 -78.11
C LEU A 208 11.92 -45.78 -78.80
N PHE A 209 13.01 -45.67 -78.03
CA PHE A 209 14.36 -45.54 -78.58
C PHE A 209 14.80 -46.80 -79.34
N ASP A 210 14.57 -47.99 -78.76
CA ASP A 210 14.84 -49.28 -79.40
C ASP A 210 14.03 -49.43 -80.71
N HIS A 211 12.75 -49.03 -80.71
CA HIS A 211 11.92 -49.03 -81.92
C HIS A 211 12.44 -48.06 -82.99
N LEU A 212 12.88 -46.86 -82.59
CA LEU A 212 13.47 -45.88 -83.50
C LEU A 212 14.78 -46.43 -84.11
N GLN A 213 15.63 -47.06 -83.31
CA GLN A 213 16.87 -47.68 -83.78
C GLN A 213 16.60 -48.85 -84.76
N LEU A 214 15.58 -49.67 -84.50
CA LEU A 214 15.13 -50.70 -85.45
C LEU A 214 14.64 -50.09 -86.77
N ARG A 215 13.79 -49.06 -86.73
CA ARG A 215 13.31 -48.36 -87.93
C ARG A 215 14.43 -47.68 -88.71
N GLN A 216 15.44 -47.14 -88.03
CA GLN A 216 16.63 -46.58 -88.66
C GLN A 216 17.41 -47.67 -89.41
N GLY A 217 17.62 -48.84 -88.79
CA GLY A 217 18.28 -49.98 -89.46
C GLY A 217 17.48 -50.56 -90.64
N GLU A 218 16.15 -50.62 -90.54
CA GLU A 218 15.27 -50.99 -91.66
C GLU A 218 15.39 -49.99 -92.83
N LEU A 219 15.44 -48.68 -92.52
CA LEU A 219 15.58 -47.61 -93.51
C LEU A 219 16.94 -47.65 -94.20
N GLU A 220 18.03 -47.81 -93.45
CA GLU A 220 19.40 -47.97 -93.99
C GLU A 220 19.51 -49.24 -94.85
N SER A 221 18.89 -50.34 -94.42
CA SER A 221 18.83 -51.58 -95.21
C SER A 221 18.06 -51.40 -96.52
N ALA A 222 16.90 -50.72 -96.48
CA ALA A 222 16.11 -50.41 -97.67
C ALA A 222 16.85 -49.46 -98.62
N GLN A 223 17.59 -48.48 -98.10
CA GLN A 223 18.46 -47.59 -98.89
C GLN A 223 19.58 -48.37 -99.59
N SER A 224 20.32 -49.22 -98.86
CA SER A 224 21.37 -50.05 -99.44
C SER A 224 20.84 -51.03 -100.51
N HIS A 225 19.64 -51.60 -100.30
CA HIS A 225 19.00 -52.43 -101.31
C HIS A 225 18.58 -51.62 -102.55
N LEU A 226 18.08 -50.40 -102.37
CA LEU A 226 17.72 -49.48 -103.46
C LEU A 226 18.95 -49.06 -104.26
N GLU A 227 20.06 -48.71 -103.61
CA GLU A 227 21.36 -48.43 -104.26
C GLU A 227 21.87 -49.63 -105.06
N SER A 228 21.73 -50.84 -104.52
CA SER A 228 22.08 -52.09 -105.23
C SER A 228 21.20 -52.31 -106.47
N LEU A 229 19.88 -52.11 -106.36
CA LEU A 229 18.95 -52.18 -107.50
C LEU A 229 19.21 -51.08 -108.54
N GLN A 230 19.59 -49.87 -108.12
CA GLN A 230 20.00 -48.80 -109.03
C GLN A 230 21.27 -49.19 -109.81
N SER A 231 22.29 -49.72 -109.12
CA SER A 231 23.52 -50.21 -109.74
C SER A 231 23.23 -51.33 -110.76
N GLN A 232 22.41 -52.32 -110.38
CA GLN A 232 21.96 -53.39 -111.30
C GLN A 232 21.18 -52.84 -112.49
N ASN A 233 20.33 -51.82 -112.29
CA ASN A 233 19.58 -51.19 -113.38
C ASN A 233 20.52 -50.42 -114.33
N THR A 234 21.54 -49.72 -113.81
CA THR A 234 22.56 -49.07 -114.66
C THR A 234 23.38 -50.07 -115.46
N GLU A 235 23.73 -51.23 -114.88
CA GLU A 235 24.42 -52.31 -115.58
C GLU A 235 23.53 -52.94 -116.67
N LEU A 236 22.25 -53.23 -116.36
CA LEU A 236 21.30 -53.72 -117.35
C LEU A 236 21.02 -52.70 -118.47
N GLN A 237 21.03 -51.41 -118.18
CA GLN A 237 20.95 -50.35 -119.21
C GLN A 237 22.21 -50.32 -120.08
N TYR A 238 23.40 -50.56 -119.52
CA TYR A 238 24.63 -50.68 -120.28
C TYR A 238 24.60 -51.90 -121.21
N GLN A 239 24.23 -53.07 -120.69
CA GLN A 239 24.07 -54.32 -121.46
C GLN A 239 22.98 -54.19 -122.54
N LEU A 240 21.87 -53.48 -122.24
CA LEU A 240 20.83 -53.21 -123.24
C LEU A 240 21.37 -52.33 -124.37
N ARG A 241 22.14 -51.28 -124.08
CA ARG A 241 22.79 -50.46 -125.11
C ARG A 241 23.78 -51.29 -125.94
N GLU A 242 24.64 -52.07 -125.29
CA GLU A 242 25.59 -52.93 -126.01
C GLU A 242 24.87 -53.96 -126.91
N THR A 243 23.75 -54.51 -126.47
CA THR A 243 22.94 -55.42 -127.30
C THR A 243 22.16 -54.70 -128.40
N ASP A 244 21.75 -53.44 -128.21
CA ASP A 244 21.11 -52.61 -129.24
C ASP A 244 22.12 -52.10 -130.29
N ASP A 245 23.36 -51.80 -129.88
CA ASP A 245 24.49 -51.51 -130.77
C ASP A 245 24.84 -52.75 -131.61
N ARG A 246 24.96 -53.93 -130.97
CA ARG A 246 25.16 -55.21 -131.68
C ARG A 246 23.98 -55.55 -132.59
N TYR A 247 22.74 -55.33 -132.16
CA TYR A 247 21.55 -55.56 -132.98
C TYR A 247 21.49 -54.60 -134.16
N SER A 248 21.89 -53.34 -133.97
CA SER A 248 21.99 -52.34 -135.03
C SER A 248 23.04 -52.74 -136.06
N LEU A 249 24.21 -53.22 -135.64
CA LEU A 249 25.24 -53.79 -136.52
C LEU A 249 24.71 -55.01 -137.28
N LEU A 250 24.13 -56.00 -136.59
CA LEU A 250 23.52 -57.16 -137.25
C LEU A 250 22.37 -56.78 -138.18
N LYS A 251 21.65 -55.69 -137.91
CA LYS A 251 20.57 -55.17 -138.76
C LYS A 251 21.11 -54.38 -139.95
N GLU A 252 22.30 -53.79 -139.84
CA GLU A 252 23.06 -53.25 -140.97
C GLU A 252 23.53 -54.40 -141.86
N ASP A 253 24.21 -55.42 -141.32
CA ASP A 253 24.61 -56.65 -142.02
C ASP A 253 23.42 -57.35 -142.71
N LEU A 254 22.31 -57.52 -141.97
CA LEU A 254 21.08 -58.13 -142.49
C LEU A 254 20.37 -57.18 -143.47
N GLY A 255 20.54 -55.86 -143.33
CA GLY A 255 20.12 -54.87 -144.30
C GLY A 255 20.93 -54.90 -145.60
N GLU A 256 22.22 -55.23 -145.54
CA GLU A 256 23.05 -55.52 -146.70
C GLU A 256 22.66 -56.86 -147.35
N ALA A 257 22.52 -57.93 -146.55
CA ALA A 257 22.04 -59.23 -147.02
C ALA A 257 20.59 -59.16 -147.57
N HIS A 258 19.73 -58.30 -147.03
CA HIS A 258 18.42 -58.01 -147.61
C HIS A 258 18.52 -57.09 -148.82
N ARG A 259 19.48 -56.18 -148.96
CA ARG A 259 19.72 -55.53 -150.26
C ARG A 259 20.14 -56.58 -151.31
N GLU A 260 20.92 -57.60 -150.94
CA GLU A 260 21.21 -58.75 -151.81
C GLU A 260 19.98 -59.65 -152.09
N LEU A 261 19.07 -59.79 -151.14
CA LEU A 261 17.94 -60.74 -151.21
C LEU A 261 16.60 -60.11 -151.68
N GLU A 262 16.41 -58.81 -151.50
CA GLU A 262 15.33 -57.97 -152.04
C GLU A 262 15.62 -57.59 -153.51
N ASN A 263 16.90 -57.58 -153.91
CA ASN A 263 17.32 -57.77 -155.30
C ASN A 263 16.88 -59.13 -155.89
N ARG A 264 16.29 -60.04 -155.08
CA ARG A 264 15.95 -61.43 -155.47
C ARG A 264 14.53 -61.91 -155.11
N SER A 265 13.77 -61.24 -154.24
CA SER A 265 12.51 -61.78 -153.71
C SER A 265 11.50 -60.70 -153.30
N ARG A 266 10.38 -60.61 -154.02
CA ARG A 266 9.37 -59.53 -153.89
C ARG A 266 8.05 -60.03 -153.23
N GLY A 267 8.01 -60.11 -151.89
CA GLY A 267 6.80 -60.21 -151.04
C GLY A 267 5.83 -61.38 -151.29
N PRO A 268 4.55 -61.33 -150.81
CA PRO A 268 3.96 -60.37 -149.86
C PRO A 268 2.83 -60.92 -148.89
N VAL A 269 2.25 -60.01 -148.08
CA VAL A 269 0.90 -60.03 -147.41
C VAL A 269 0.58 -61.02 -146.26
N THR A 270 0.10 -60.46 -145.14
CA THR A 270 -0.56 -61.15 -144.00
C THR A 270 -2.10 -61.12 -144.08
N THR A 271 -2.80 -62.01 -143.35
CA THR A 271 -4.23 -62.30 -143.56
C THR A 271 -5.15 -61.91 -142.39
N ALA A 272 -6.45 -61.77 -142.68
CA ALA A 272 -7.46 -61.19 -141.78
C ALA A 272 -7.66 -61.89 -140.41
N GLY A 273 -7.17 -63.12 -140.22
CA GLY A 273 -7.26 -63.83 -138.94
C GLY A 273 -6.42 -63.19 -137.82
N GLU A 274 -5.34 -62.50 -138.16
CA GLU A 274 -4.50 -61.79 -137.19
C GLU A 274 -5.21 -60.54 -136.65
N VAL A 275 -5.97 -59.84 -137.51
CA VAL A 275 -6.76 -58.65 -137.14
C VAL A 275 -7.81 -58.99 -136.07
N ALA A 276 -8.48 -60.14 -136.19
CA ALA A 276 -9.47 -60.59 -135.20
C ALA A 276 -8.85 -60.95 -133.84
N ARG A 277 -7.67 -61.59 -133.83
CA ARG A 277 -6.93 -61.89 -132.60
C ARG A 277 -6.44 -60.62 -131.91
N LEU A 278 -5.96 -59.65 -132.69
CA LEU A 278 -5.54 -58.34 -132.16
C LEU A 278 -6.71 -57.60 -131.49
N LEU A 279 -7.92 -57.65 -132.06
CA LEU A 279 -9.10 -57.02 -131.45
C LEU A 279 -9.47 -57.63 -130.08
N SER A 280 -9.58 -58.96 -130.01
CA SER A 280 -9.93 -59.63 -128.74
C SER A 280 -8.85 -59.43 -127.65
N ALA A 281 -7.57 -59.35 -128.06
CA ALA A 281 -6.47 -59.03 -127.15
C ALA A 281 -6.52 -57.57 -126.66
N THR A 282 -6.99 -56.60 -127.47
CA THR A 282 -7.16 -55.22 -127.01
C THR A 282 -8.37 -55.08 -126.08
N GLU A 283 -9.51 -55.72 -126.38
CA GLU A 283 -10.69 -55.73 -125.50
C GLU A 283 -10.35 -56.26 -124.10
N THR A 284 -9.75 -57.45 -124.02
CA THR A 284 -9.31 -58.06 -122.74
C THR A 284 -8.36 -57.14 -121.96
N LYS A 285 -7.48 -56.40 -122.66
CA LYS A 285 -6.54 -55.43 -122.08
C LYS A 285 -7.21 -54.13 -121.61
N TYR A 286 -8.36 -53.76 -122.17
CA TYR A 286 -9.15 -52.64 -121.68
C TYR A 286 -10.04 -53.04 -120.51
N ASP A 287 -10.61 -54.24 -120.52
CA ASP A 287 -11.39 -54.77 -119.39
C ASP A 287 -10.53 -54.99 -118.14
N SER A 288 -9.30 -55.51 -118.27
CA SER A 288 -8.38 -55.61 -117.13
C SER A 288 -8.06 -54.24 -116.54
N LYS A 289 -7.66 -53.28 -117.38
CA LYS A 289 -7.43 -51.88 -116.96
C LYS A 289 -8.65 -51.25 -116.30
N LEU A 290 -9.86 -51.52 -116.79
CA LEU A 290 -11.10 -50.98 -116.26
C LEU A 290 -11.46 -51.63 -114.91
N SER A 291 -11.11 -52.89 -114.70
CA SER A 291 -11.15 -53.57 -113.40
C SER A 291 -10.13 -52.96 -112.41
N ASP A 292 -8.89 -52.79 -112.85
CA ASP A 292 -7.81 -52.23 -112.03
C ASP A 292 -8.12 -50.78 -111.59
N LEU A 293 -8.66 -49.95 -112.50
CA LEU A 293 -9.11 -48.60 -112.18
C LEU A 293 -10.28 -48.59 -111.19
N LYS A 294 -11.26 -49.51 -111.32
CA LYS A 294 -12.35 -49.66 -110.35
C LYS A 294 -11.83 -50.08 -108.97
N ASN A 295 -10.89 -51.02 -108.92
CA ASN A 295 -10.24 -51.45 -107.68
C ASN A 295 -9.47 -50.29 -107.02
N HIS A 296 -8.71 -49.52 -107.80
CA HIS A 296 -7.98 -48.37 -107.31
C HIS A 296 -8.91 -47.27 -106.77
N ILE A 297 -10.02 -46.97 -107.47
CA ILE A 297 -11.05 -46.06 -106.96
C ILE A 297 -11.67 -46.57 -105.65
N SER A 298 -11.94 -47.87 -105.53
CA SER A 298 -12.47 -48.47 -104.30
C SER A 298 -11.50 -48.34 -103.12
N ILE A 299 -10.20 -48.54 -103.36
CA ILE A 299 -9.14 -48.35 -102.35
C ILE A 299 -9.07 -46.88 -101.92
N LEU A 300 -9.00 -45.93 -102.86
CA LEU A 300 -8.96 -44.49 -102.55
C LEU A 300 -10.21 -44.01 -101.80
N VAL A 301 -11.40 -44.54 -102.12
CA VAL A 301 -12.63 -44.26 -101.39
C VAL A 301 -12.53 -44.77 -99.95
N LYS A 302 -12.00 -45.98 -99.75
CA LYS A 302 -11.78 -46.55 -98.41
C LYS A 302 -10.78 -45.73 -97.61
N GLU A 303 -9.59 -45.46 -98.16
CA GLU A 303 -8.54 -44.65 -97.50
C GLU A 303 -9.04 -43.27 -97.09
N ARG A 304 -9.84 -42.61 -97.94
CA ARG A 304 -10.47 -41.32 -97.62
C ARG A 304 -11.50 -41.45 -96.50
N ASN A 305 -12.32 -42.50 -96.48
CA ASN A 305 -13.30 -42.73 -95.41
C ASN A 305 -12.60 -43.06 -94.07
N ASP A 306 -11.57 -43.90 -94.10
CA ASP A 306 -10.77 -44.27 -92.94
C ASP A 306 -10.05 -43.03 -92.37
N GLY A 307 -9.47 -42.19 -93.24
CA GLY A 307 -8.90 -40.89 -92.88
C GLY A 307 -9.93 -39.91 -92.30
N GLU A 308 -11.13 -39.80 -92.88
CA GLU A 308 -12.21 -38.96 -92.36
C GLU A 308 -12.68 -39.43 -90.96
N ALA A 309 -12.74 -40.74 -90.73
CA ALA A 309 -13.04 -41.33 -89.44
C ALA A 309 -11.94 -41.04 -88.39
N GLU A 310 -10.67 -41.17 -88.77
CA GLU A 310 -9.53 -40.79 -87.92
C GLU A 310 -9.53 -39.31 -87.54
N TRP A 311 -9.73 -38.41 -88.52
CA TRP A 311 -9.81 -36.97 -88.27
C TRP A 311 -10.99 -36.62 -87.38
N SER A 312 -12.14 -37.25 -87.60
CA SER A 312 -13.33 -37.10 -86.73
C SER A 312 -13.06 -37.58 -85.31
N GLN A 313 -12.30 -38.65 -85.12
CA GLN A 313 -11.91 -39.14 -83.80
C GLN A 313 -10.91 -38.21 -83.11
N LYS A 314 -9.83 -37.80 -83.81
CA LYS A 314 -8.84 -36.83 -83.33
C LYS A 314 -9.50 -35.50 -82.92
N LEU A 315 -10.48 -35.02 -83.70
CA LEU A 315 -11.23 -33.81 -83.39
C LEU A 315 -12.11 -33.97 -82.14
N ARG A 316 -12.81 -35.10 -81.97
CA ARG A 316 -13.58 -35.40 -80.76
C ARG A 316 -12.69 -35.45 -79.51
N ASP A 317 -11.53 -36.10 -79.61
CA ASP A 317 -10.63 -36.26 -78.46
C ASP A 317 -9.93 -34.94 -78.10
N LYS A 318 -9.55 -34.12 -79.09
CA LYS A 318 -9.11 -32.74 -78.84
C LYS A 318 -10.22 -31.85 -78.26
N GLY A 319 -11.47 -32.06 -78.64
CA GLY A 319 -12.64 -31.42 -78.01
C GLY A 319 -12.75 -31.75 -76.52
N LYS A 320 -12.60 -33.04 -76.15
CA LYS A 320 -12.58 -33.48 -74.74
C LYS A 320 -11.41 -32.86 -73.97
N GLU A 321 -10.20 -32.91 -74.52
CA GLU A 321 -9.00 -32.32 -73.92
C GLU A 321 -9.16 -30.82 -73.64
N VAL A 322 -9.77 -30.07 -74.56
CA VAL A 322 -10.09 -28.65 -74.35
C VAL A 322 -11.11 -28.44 -73.22
N GLU A 323 -12.16 -29.26 -73.13
CA GLU A 323 -13.13 -29.17 -72.01
C GLU A 323 -12.53 -29.63 -70.67
N ASP A 324 -11.61 -30.59 -70.67
CA ASP A 324 -10.86 -31.01 -69.48
C ASP A 324 -9.93 -29.90 -68.98
N LEU A 325 -9.20 -29.25 -69.89
CA LEU A 325 -8.37 -28.09 -69.59
C LEU A 325 -9.19 -26.90 -69.09
N LYS A 326 -10.37 -26.62 -69.69
CA LYS A 326 -11.30 -25.59 -69.18
C LYS A 326 -11.80 -25.92 -67.78
N ARG A 327 -12.14 -27.17 -67.49
CA ARG A 327 -12.56 -27.62 -66.15
C ARG A 327 -11.43 -27.48 -65.13
N ALA A 328 -10.22 -27.92 -65.47
CA ALA A 328 -9.04 -27.76 -64.63
C ALA A 328 -8.72 -26.29 -64.34
N LEU A 329 -8.75 -25.42 -65.36
CA LEU A 329 -8.56 -23.98 -65.20
C LEU A 329 -9.65 -23.35 -64.33
N GLY A 330 -10.92 -23.74 -64.51
CA GLY A 330 -12.03 -23.26 -63.69
C GLY A 330 -11.89 -23.65 -62.21
N LEU A 331 -11.42 -24.87 -61.93
CA LEU A 331 -11.12 -25.30 -60.56
C LEU A 331 -9.94 -24.51 -59.98
N ALA A 332 -8.81 -24.42 -60.69
CA ALA A 332 -7.64 -23.67 -60.25
C ALA A 332 -7.95 -22.19 -59.97
N THR A 333 -8.82 -21.57 -60.77
CA THR A 333 -9.27 -20.19 -60.57
C THR A 333 -10.09 -20.04 -59.28
N ARG A 334 -10.98 -20.99 -58.98
CA ARG A 334 -11.77 -21.00 -57.72
C ARG A 334 -10.90 -21.23 -56.49
N THR A 335 -9.95 -22.17 -56.56
CA THR A 335 -9.00 -22.40 -55.46
C THR A 335 -8.20 -21.14 -55.20
N ARG A 336 -7.65 -20.51 -56.25
CA ARG A 336 -6.93 -19.23 -56.12
C ARG A 336 -7.79 -18.13 -55.50
N GLN A 337 -9.06 -18.00 -55.87
CA GLN A 337 -9.97 -17.02 -55.26
C GLN A 337 -10.23 -17.30 -53.78
N HIS A 338 -10.31 -18.57 -53.38
CA HIS A 338 -10.44 -18.98 -51.99
C HIS A 338 -9.16 -18.66 -51.19
N ASP A 339 -7.99 -18.99 -51.74
CA ASP A 339 -6.68 -18.69 -51.14
C ASP A 339 -6.46 -17.17 -51.01
N GLU A 340 -6.83 -16.38 -52.02
CA GLU A 340 -6.80 -14.91 -51.98
C GLU A 340 -7.73 -14.37 -50.87
N GLY A 341 -8.90 -14.98 -50.66
CA GLY A 341 -9.80 -14.68 -49.54
C GLY A 341 -9.18 -14.94 -48.17
N ILE A 342 -8.62 -16.15 -47.97
CA ILE A 342 -7.93 -16.54 -46.73
C ILE A 342 -6.76 -15.58 -46.44
N VAL A 343 -5.99 -15.19 -47.46
CA VAL A 343 -4.88 -14.23 -47.31
C VAL A 343 -5.38 -12.84 -46.90
N VAL A 344 -6.56 -12.40 -47.35
CA VAL A 344 -7.16 -11.13 -46.91
C VAL A 344 -7.62 -11.23 -45.45
N GLU A 345 -8.28 -12.32 -45.05
CA GLU A 345 -8.71 -12.55 -43.66
C GLU A 345 -7.52 -12.60 -42.69
N LEU A 346 -6.46 -13.36 -43.04
CA LEU A 346 -5.23 -13.43 -42.25
C LEU A 346 -4.55 -12.06 -42.12
N LYS A 347 -4.53 -11.24 -43.18
CA LYS A 347 -3.98 -9.87 -43.12
C LYS A 347 -4.79 -8.96 -42.21
N ALA A 348 -6.12 -9.07 -42.24
CA ALA A 348 -6.99 -8.31 -41.35
C ALA A 348 -6.76 -8.70 -39.88
N GLU A 349 -6.64 -9.99 -39.58
CA GLU A 349 -6.38 -10.47 -38.22
C GLU A 349 -4.97 -10.10 -37.73
N ILE A 350 -3.94 -10.17 -38.59
CA ILE A 350 -2.60 -9.66 -38.27
C ILE A 350 -2.63 -8.16 -37.92
N SER A 351 -3.39 -7.35 -38.68
CA SER A 351 -3.56 -5.93 -38.38
C SER A 351 -4.26 -5.72 -37.03
N ARG A 352 -5.33 -6.48 -36.75
CA ARG A 352 -6.07 -6.43 -35.49
C ARG A 352 -5.18 -6.74 -34.28
N LEU A 353 -4.37 -7.80 -34.39
CA LEU A 353 -3.43 -8.22 -33.35
C LEU A 353 -2.28 -7.22 -33.17
N ALA A 354 -1.80 -6.58 -34.24
CA ALA A 354 -0.79 -5.52 -34.17
C ALA A 354 -1.32 -4.27 -33.44
N ASP A 355 -2.54 -3.84 -33.74
CA ASP A 355 -3.20 -2.72 -33.05
C ASP A 355 -3.46 -3.03 -31.56
N GLU A 356 -3.87 -4.26 -31.24
CA GLU A 356 -4.07 -4.73 -29.87
C GLU A 356 -2.74 -4.77 -29.10
N SER A 357 -1.67 -5.28 -29.72
CA SER A 357 -0.30 -5.26 -29.16
C SER A 357 0.16 -3.82 -28.89
N HIS A 358 -0.03 -2.90 -29.85
CA HIS A 358 0.30 -1.48 -29.64
C HIS A 358 -0.53 -0.82 -28.53
N ARG A 359 -1.81 -1.20 -28.35
CA ARG A 359 -2.65 -0.73 -27.24
C ARG A 359 -2.11 -1.21 -25.90
N LEU A 360 -1.78 -2.50 -25.79
CA LEU A 360 -1.20 -3.09 -24.57
C LEU A 360 0.18 -2.48 -24.25
N GLN A 361 1.03 -2.26 -25.25
CA GLN A 361 2.33 -1.60 -25.09
C GLN A 361 2.19 -0.19 -24.50
N ARG A 362 1.19 0.59 -24.94
CA ARG A 362 0.89 1.92 -24.37
C ARG A 362 0.44 1.80 -22.92
N GLN A 363 -0.49 0.90 -22.61
CA GLN A 363 -0.96 0.67 -21.24
C GLN A 363 0.17 0.25 -20.28
N VAL A 364 1.10 -0.60 -20.72
CA VAL A 364 2.29 -0.98 -19.93
C VAL A 364 3.19 0.22 -19.66
N ASN A 365 3.38 1.10 -20.65
CA ASN A 365 4.19 2.32 -20.48
C ASN A 365 3.50 3.34 -19.55
N ASP A 366 2.18 3.52 -19.66
CA ASP A 366 1.40 4.38 -18.76
C ASP A 366 1.46 3.86 -17.32
N LEU A 367 1.29 2.54 -17.12
CA LEU A 367 1.42 1.90 -15.81
C LEU A 367 2.83 2.11 -15.22
N ARG A 368 3.89 1.91 -16.01
CA ARG A 368 5.28 2.20 -15.59
C ARG A 368 5.47 3.66 -15.17
N LEU A 369 4.90 4.61 -15.92
CA LEU A 369 4.95 6.03 -15.57
C LEU A 369 4.19 6.33 -14.27
N THR A 370 3.04 5.67 -14.04
CA THR A 370 2.33 5.81 -12.75
C THR A 370 3.11 5.17 -11.59
N ASN A 371 3.78 4.03 -11.79
CA ASN A 371 4.59 3.39 -10.76
C ASN A 371 5.76 4.28 -10.34
N SER A 372 6.48 4.87 -11.31
CA SER A 372 7.55 5.85 -11.02
C SER A 372 7.05 7.01 -10.17
N LYS A 373 5.85 7.55 -10.47
CA LYS A 373 5.25 8.64 -9.68
C LYS A 373 4.87 8.20 -8.27
N VAL A 374 4.40 6.97 -8.09
CA VAL A 374 4.12 6.40 -6.75
C VAL A 374 5.43 6.23 -5.97
N GLU A 375 6.49 5.73 -6.60
CA GLU A 375 7.82 5.63 -5.99
C GLU A 375 8.39 7.02 -5.60
N ASP A 376 8.17 8.06 -6.40
CA ASP A 376 8.54 9.45 -6.08
C ASP A 376 7.77 9.94 -4.84
N ILE A 377 6.46 9.70 -4.78
CA ILE A 377 5.60 10.07 -3.64
C ILE A 377 6.00 9.30 -2.38
N GLU A 378 6.30 8.00 -2.48
CA GLU A 378 6.80 7.21 -1.35
C GLU A 378 8.15 7.72 -0.84
N ARG A 379 9.08 8.09 -1.75
CA ARG A 379 10.37 8.67 -1.37
C ARG A 379 10.20 10.01 -0.65
N LEU A 380 9.29 10.86 -1.11
CA LEU A 380 8.94 12.12 -0.43
C LEU A 380 8.29 11.88 0.94
N GLY A 381 7.36 10.92 1.04
CA GLY A 381 6.72 10.54 2.30
C GLY A 381 7.72 10.02 3.33
N LYS A 382 8.62 9.11 2.94
CA LYS A 382 9.70 8.59 3.80
C LYS A 382 10.66 9.69 4.26
N ALA A 383 10.96 10.67 3.40
CA ALA A 383 11.79 11.83 3.77
C ALA A 383 11.09 12.73 4.81
N GLN A 384 9.79 12.99 4.64
CA GLN A 384 8.99 13.75 5.61
C GLN A 384 8.85 13.02 6.95
N GLU A 385 8.66 11.69 6.93
CA GLU A 385 8.60 10.86 8.14
C GLU A 385 9.92 10.92 8.92
N LEU A 386 11.07 10.82 8.24
CA LEU A 386 12.38 11.01 8.85
C LEU A 386 12.55 12.42 9.44
N GLU A 387 12.12 13.46 8.73
CA GLU A 387 12.18 14.84 9.24
C GLU A 387 11.32 14.99 10.52
N LEU A 388 10.09 14.48 10.51
CA LEU A 388 9.20 14.50 11.68
C LEU A 388 9.78 13.70 12.86
N ASN A 389 10.35 12.52 12.61
CA ASN A 389 11.01 11.72 13.65
C ASN A 389 12.20 12.47 14.27
N THR A 390 13.03 13.16 13.47
CA THR A 390 14.13 13.98 14.04
C THR A 390 13.62 15.16 14.87
N LYS A 391 12.52 15.79 14.48
CA LYS A 391 11.85 16.85 15.28
C LYS A 391 11.28 16.31 16.59
N VAL A 392 10.63 15.14 16.57
CA VAL A 392 10.13 14.47 17.77
C VAL A 392 11.28 14.16 18.73
N SER A 393 12.36 13.51 18.27
CA SER A 393 13.52 13.22 19.12
C SER A 393 14.23 14.48 19.65
N ALA A 394 14.19 15.60 18.92
CA ALA A 394 14.70 16.88 19.42
C ALA A 394 13.82 17.46 20.54
N LEU A 395 12.49 17.41 20.39
CA LEU A 395 11.53 17.83 21.41
C LEU A 395 11.57 16.94 22.67
N GLU A 396 11.74 15.63 22.51
CA GLU A 396 11.93 14.68 23.62
C GLU A 396 13.18 15.01 24.45
N ARG A 397 14.31 15.29 23.78
CA ARG A 397 15.53 15.76 24.45
C ARG A 397 15.31 17.09 25.18
N GLN A 398 14.64 18.06 24.55
CA GLN A 398 14.33 19.34 25.18
C GLN A 398 13.40 19.19 26.41
N MET A 399 12.44 18.28 26.35
CA MET A 399 11.59 17.94 27.49
C MET A 399 12.40 17.32 28.63
N GLU A 400 13.33 16.42 28.34
CA GLU A 400 14.17 15.79 29.35
C GLU A 400 15.14 16.79 30.01
N ASP A 401 15.81 17.64 29.22
CA ASP A 401 16.59 18.78 29.72
C ASP A 401 15.77 19.69 30.66
N ASN A 402 14.51 19.96 30.30
CA ASN A 402 13.63 20.81 31.11
C ASN A 402 13.19 20.12 32.41
N LYS A 403 12.91 18.81 32.41
CA LYS A 403 12.67 18.05 33.65
C LYS A 403 13.90 18.03 34.55
N GLN A 404 15.10 17.89 33.98
CA GLN A 404 16.35 17.93 34.74
C GLN A 404 16.58 19.31 35.36
N ARG A 405 16.35 20.40 34.64
CA ARG A 405 16.35 21.78 35.19
C ARG A 405 15.31 21.95 36.29
N GLU A 406 14.09 21.45 36.10
CA GLU A 406 13.03 21.51 37.11
C GLU A 406 13.41 20.75 38.39
N ALA A 407 14.00 19.55 38.25
CA ALA A 407 14.51 18.77 39.37
C ALA A 407 15.64 19.47 40.13
N GLN A 408 16.58 20.09 39.41
CA GLN A 408 17.65 20.93 39.99
C GLN A 408 17.07 22.14 40.74
N LEU A 409 16.11 22.86 40.15
CA LEU A 409 15.45 24.02 40.79
C LEU A 409 14.63 23.61 42.02
N ARG A 410 13.98 22.45 42.01
CA ARG A 410 13.31 21.86 43.19
C ARG A 410 14.32 21.53 44.30
N LEU A 411 15.47 20.96 43.95
CA LEU A 411 16.52 20.63 44.92
C LEU A 411 17.14 21.89 45.53
N ALA A 412 17.49 22.88 44.70
CA ALA A 412 17.95 24.20 45.16
C ALA A 412 16.92 24.89 46.07
N ASN A 413 15.62 24.82 45.75
CA ASN A 413 14.56 25.33 46.63
C ASN A 413 14.49 24.61 47.97
N LYS A 414 14.74 23.30 48.04
CA LYS A 414 14.82 22.57 49.31
C LYS A 414 16.01 23.06 50.14
N THR A 415 17.19 23.16 49.53
CA THR A 415 18.40 23.68 50.19
C THR A 415 18.17 25.09 50.74
N LEU A 416 17.64 26.02 49.93
CA LEU A 416 17.33 27.39 50.37
C LEU A 416 16.30 27.44 51.51
N ARG A 417 15.31 26.54 51.52
CA ARG A 417 14.35 26.43 52.64
C ARG A 417 15.00 25.88 53.91
N GLU A 418 15.97 24.97 53.80
CA GLU A 418 16.73 24.46 54.93
C GLU A 418 17.72 25.50 55.46
N GLU A 419 18.39 26.25 54.59
CA GLU A 419 19.22 27.41 54.94
C GLU A 419 18.39 28.50 55.61
N LEU A 420 17.22 28.84 55.06
CA LEU A 420 16.29 29.79 55.69
C LEU A 420 15.85 29.31 57.08
N ARG A 421 15.56 28.01 57.26
CA ARG A 421 15.26 27.44 58.58
C ARG A 421 16.47 27.51 59.53
N LYS A 422 17.69 27.27 59.05
CA LYS A 422 18.93 27.40 59.85
C LYS A 422 19.18 28.84 60.28
N VAL A 423 18.95 29.81 59.38
CA VAL A 423 19.04 31.25 59.65
C VAL A 423 17.92 31.72 60.59
N GLN A 424 16.69 31.23 60.41
CA GLN A 424 15.58 31.49 61.33
C GLN A 424 15.84 30.87 62.71
N SER A 425 16.40 29.65 62.79
CA SER A 425 16.74 29.03 64.07
C SER A 425 17.92 29.71 64.77
N SER A 426 18.92 30.21 64.03
CA SER A 426 20.03 30.97 64.62
C SER A 426 19.58 32.37 65.05
N ALA A 427 18.73 33.04 64.25
CA ALA A 427 18.08 34.29 64.62
C ALA A 427 17.19 34.12 65.86
N ALA A 428 16.38 33.06 65.94
CA ALA A 428 15.59 32.75 67.12
C ALA A 428 16.44 32.38 68.34
N LEU A 429 17.64 31.79 68.15
CA LEU A 429 18.60 31.56 69.23
C LEU A 429 19.16 32.88 69.78
N LEU A 430 19.49 33.81 68.89
CA LEU A 430 19.97 35.17 69.22
C LEU A 430 18.87 36.03 69.85
N GLU A 431 17.62 35.88 69.40
CA GLU A 431 16.45 36.56 69.97
C GLU A 431 16.10 35.99 71.35
N ARG A 432 16.23 34.67 71.56
CA ARG A 432 16.07 34.03 72.88
C ARG A 432 17.20 34.36 73.87
N GLN A 433 18.29 34.97 73.42
CA GLN A 433 19.31 35.60 74.28
C GLN A 433 19.05 37.09 74.59
N ARG A 434 17.97 37.69 74.07
CA ARG A 434 17.62 39.09 74.33
C ARG A 434 16.31 39.18 75.12
N ASN A 435 16.30 40.06 76.12
CA ASN A 435 15.14 40.28 76.99
C ASN A 435 13.91 40.76 76.18
N PRO A 436 12.69 40.42 76.62
CA PRO A 436 11.47 40.83 75.93
C PRO A 436 11.24 42.34 76.07
N GLY A 437 11.02 43.00 74.94
CA GLY A 437 10.69 44.42 74.87
C GLY A 437 11.88 45.29 74.45
N VAL A 438 11.88 45.67 73.17
CA VAL A 438 12.13 47.01 72.61
C VAL A 438 12.03 46.83 71.09
N GLY A 439 10.91 47.27 70.53
CA GLY A 439 10.76 47.44 69.08
C GLY A 439 11.08 48.88 68.69
N TYR A 440 11.74 49.09 67.55
CA TYR A 440 11.81 50.39 66.91
C TYR A 440 11.57 50.26 65.40
N TRP A 441 10.74 51.15 64.88
CA TRP A 441 10.19 51.13 63.53
C TRP A 441 10.81 52.23 62.65
N THR A 442 10.93 51.93 61.35
CA THR A 442 10.64 52.80 60.18
C THR A 442 11.49 54.02 59.76
N SER A 443 11.61 54.08 58.42
CA SER A 443 11.37 55.22 57.51
C SER A 443 12.41 56.31 57.27
N ARG A 444 12.67 56.53 55.96
CA ARG A 444 12.35 57.75 55.15
C ARG A 444 12.93 57.56 53.72
N THR A 445 12.46 58.05 52.57
CA THR A 445 11.24 58.69 51.98
C THR A 445 11.63 59.12 50.55
N ASN A 446 10.73 59.00 49.55
CA ASN A 446 10.43 59.88 48.38
C ASN A 446 11.57 60.48 47.47
N ASP A 447 11.37 60.93 46.22
CA ASP A 447 10.17 61.12 45.35
C ASP A 447 10.50 61.14 43.83
N SER A 448 9.46 60.98 42.99
CA SER A 448 9.10 61.53 41.65
C SER A 448 10.04 62.47 40.83
N THR A 449 9.96 62.70 39.49
CA THR A 449 9.30 62.12 38.28
C THR A 449 9.77 62.90 37.00
N THR A 450 9.58 62.38 35.77
CA THR A 450 9.73 63.04 34.42
C THR A 450 11.18 63.42 33.99
N GLY A 451 11.57 63.58 32.70
CA GLY A 451 10.96 63.29 31.40
C GLY A 451 11.85 63.72 30.19
N ALA A 452 11.84 62.92 29.11
CA ALA A 452 11.87 63.27 27.67
C ALA A 452 13.10 63.89 26.90
N GLN A 453 13.41 63.24 25.76
CA GLN A 453 13.84 63.75 24.42
C GLN A 453 15.33 64.09 24.05
N THR A 454 15.80 63.36 23.01
CA THR A 454 16.58 63.77 21.80
C THR A 454 17.96 64.46 21.87
N SER A 455 18.98 63.88 21.21
CA SER A 455 19.52 64.31 19.88
C SER A 455 20.94 63.75 19.56
N SER A 456 21.26 63.58 18.26
CA SER A 456 22.58 63.14 17.69
C SER A 456 23.46 64.37 17.32
N PRO A 457 24.75 64.31 16.82
CA PRO A 457 25.31 63.35 15.84
C PRO A 457 26.83 62.95 15.92
N MET A 458 27.22 62.09 14.97
CA MET A 458 28.52 61.65 14.36
C MET A 458 29.80 62.53 14.45
N PRO A 459 31.06 62.06 14.12
CA PRO A 459 31.40 61.22 12.93
C PRO A 459 32.63 60.24 12.92
N LEU A 460 32.69 59.34 11.88
CA LEU A 460 33.85 58.67 11.20
C LEU A 460 34.88 57.84 12.05
N SER A 461 35.61 56.78 11.61
CA SER A 461 35.73 55.87 10.42
C SER A 461 36.25 54.50 10.96
N ASP A 462 36.09 53.29 10.38
CA ASP A 462 36.34 52.65 9.06
C ASP A 462 37.83 52.26 8.76
N PRO A 463 38.19 51.09 8.17
CA PRO A 463 37.40 49.89 7.78
C PRO A 463 37.96 48.48 8.18
N THR A 464 37.15 47.44 7.91
CA THR A 464 37.48 46.13 7.24
C THR A 464 37.17 44.82 8.01
N SER A 465 36.50 43.89 7.28
CA SER A 465 36.37 42.42 7.52
C SER A 465 35.13 41.88 8.27
N ARG A 466 34.02 41.73 7.52
CA ARG A 466 33.32 40.46 7.15
C ARG A 466 33.46 39.27 8.15
N ALA A 467 32.42 38.55 8.56
CA ALA A 467 31.16 38.22 7.87
C ALA A 467 29.95 38.12 8.83
N GLY A 468 28.74 38.28 8.29
CA GLY A 468 27.50 38.47 9.06
C GLY A 468 26.63 37.22 9.29
N SER A 469 25.79 37.34 10.32
CA SER A 469 24.71 36.43 10.71
C SER A 469 23.45 36.58 9.83
N PRO A 470 22.48 35.65 9.88
CA PRO A 470 21.09 35.92 9.49
C PRO A 470 20.28 36.47 10.68
N ILE A 471 19.25 37.28 10.38
CA ILE A 471 17.91 37.36 11.04
C ILE A 471 17.23 38.70 10.69
N SER A 472 16.12 38.65 9.92
CA SER A 472 14.83 39.34 10.18
C SER A 472 13.99 39.55 8.91
N SER A 473 12.72 39.14 8.99
CA SER A 473 11.60 39.52 8.10
C SER A 473 11.12 40.97 8.42
N PRO A 474 10.07 41.58 7.79
CA PRO A 474 9.06 41.00 6.88
C PRO A 474 8.53 41.91 5.71
N THR A 475 7.54 41.37 4.98
CA THR A 475 6.44 42.07 4.27
C THR A 475 6.65 42.62 2.84
N ILE A 476 6.14 41.84 1.86
CA ILE A 476 5.39 42.22 0.65
C ILE A 476 5.99 43.30 -0.28
N GLN A 477 6.48 42.86 -1.45
CA GLN A 477 6.04 43.38 -2.76
C GLN A 477 6.35 42.39 -3.90
N SER A 478 5.47 42.34 -4.90
CA SER A 478 5.30 41.22 -5.82
C SER A 478 5.68 41.59 -7.27
N THR A 479 6.97 41.52 -7.61
CA THR A 479 7.45 41.86 -8.97
C THR A 479 8.56 40.96 -9.53
N SER A 480 9.08 39.98 -8.79
CA SER A 480 10.22 39.15 -9.25
C SER A 480 9.86 37.78 -9.83
N GLU A 481 8.61 37.31 -9.71
CA GLU A 481 8.20 36.01 -10.24
C GLU A 481 7.77 36.06 -11.73
N GLU A 482 7.45 37.24 -12.28
CA GLU A 482 7.06 37.38 -13.70
C GLU A 482 8.26 37.51 -14.65
N GLU A 483 9.40 38.02 -14.17
CA GLU A 483 10.59 38.24 -15.02
C GLU A 483 11.32 36.93 -15.39
N VAL A 484 11.18 35.89 -14.55
CA VAL A 484 11.91 34.61 -14.67
C VAL A 484 11.42 33.72 -15.83
N ASN A 485 10.21 33.93 -16.37
CA ASN A 485 9.64 33.06 -17.41
C ASN A 485 9.68 33.63 -18.83
N LEU A 486 10.07 34.89 -19.04
CA LEU A 486 10.05 35.50 -20.37
C LEU A 486 11.08 34.90 -21.35
N GLU A 487 12.29 34.59 -20.87
CA GLU A 487 13.35 34.02 -21.73
C GLU A 487 13.10 32.55 -22.06
N TYR A 488 12.54 31.78 -21.11
CA TYR A 488 12.06 30.42 -21.36
C TYR A 488 10.91 30.40 -22.38
N LEU A 489 9.88 31.25 -22.20
CA LEU A 489 8.79 31.36 -23.19
C LEU A 489 9.32 31.79 -24.56
N ARG A 490 10.24 32.76 -24.61
CA ARG A 490 10.87 33.23 -25.86
C ARG A 490 11.54 32.08 -26.62
N ASN A 491 12.34 31.27 -25.94
CA ASN A 491 13.06 30.15 -26.56
C ASN A 491 12.09 29.04 -27.03
N VAL A 492 11.08 28.70 -26.23
CA VAL A 492 10.03 27.76 -26.62
C VAL A 492 9.26 28.28 -27.85
N ILE A 493 8.81 29.54 -27.83
CA ILE A 493 8.08 30.16 -28.95
C ILE A 493 8.93 30.18 -30.22
N LEU A 494 10.23 30.49 -30.13
CA LEU A 494 11.15 30.45 -31.27
C LEU A 494 11.30 29.05 -31.86
N GLN A 495 11.49 28.02 -31.01
CA GLN A 495 11.59 26.62 -31.45
C GLN A 495 10.33 26.14 -32.19
N PHE A 496 9.15 26.58 -31.75
CA PHE A 496 7.88 26.31 -32.43
C PHE A 496 7.65 27.11 -33.73
N LEU A 497 8.35 28.24 -33.92
CA LEU A 497 8.31 29.04 -35.15
C LEU A 497 9.31 28.55 -36.20
N GLU A 498 10.43 27.96 -35.78
CA GLU A 498 11.44 27.35 -36.64
C GLU A 498 10.87 26.18 -37.45
N HIS A 499 10.06 25.32 -36.82
CA HIS A 499 9.39 24.18 -37.46
C HIS A 499 8.02 24.55 -38.03
N LYS A 500 7.88 24.60 -39.35
CA LYS A 500 6.65 25.07 -40.01
C LYS A 500 5.42 24.22 -39.69
N GLU A 501 5.58 22.93 -39.46
CA GLU A 501 4.55 21.97 -39.07
C GLU A 501 4.11 22.08 -37.60
N MET A 502 4.91 22.70 -36.72
CA MET A 502 4.63 22.79 -35.28
C MET A 502 3.84 24.05 -34.90
N ARG A 503 3.78 25.06 -35.79
CA ARG A 503 3.06 26.32 -35.58
C ARG A 503 1.57 26.16 -35.20
N PRO A 504 0.76 25.19 -35.72
CA PRO A 504 -0.60 24.98 -35.25
C PRO A 504 -0.69 24.56 -33.77
N ASN A 505 0.32 23.87 -33.24
CA ASN A 505 0.39 23.50 -31.84
C ASN A 505 0.81 24.70 -30.96
N LEU A 506 1.68 25.58 -31.47
CA LEU A 506 1.99 26.86 -30.83
C LEU A 506 0.74 27.73 -30.62
N VAL A 507 -0.14 27.82 -31.62
CA VAL A 507 -1.40 28.58 -31.49
C VAL A 507 -2.30 27.99 -30.40
N LYS A 508 -2.35 26.66 -30.24
CA LYS A 508 -3.09 26.02 -29.14
C LYS A 508 -2.48 26.36 -27.77
N VAL A 509 -1.15 26.29 -27.64
CA VAL A 509 -0.45 26.61 -26.38
C VAL A 509 -0.61 28.08 -26.02
N LEU A 510 -0.39 29.00 -26.96
CA LEU A 510 -0.61 30.45 -26.76
C LEU A 510 -2.07 30.77 -26.45
N SER A 511 -3.04 30.08 -27.07
CA SER A 511 -4.47 30.23 -26.75
C SER A 511 -4.81 29.86 -25.30
N ILE A 512 -4.06 28.94 -24.69
CA ILE A 512 -4.26 28.54 -23.28
C ILE A 512 -3.57 29.55 -22.36
N ILE A 513 -2.31 29.92 -22.64
CA ILE A 513 -1.50 30.82 -21.81
C ILE A 513 -2.06 32.26 -21.83
N LEU A 514 -2.36 32.79 -23.02
CA LEU A 514 -2.88 34.14 -23.23
C LEU A 514 -4.42 34.21 -23.23
N ARG A 515 -5.10 33.09 -22.92
CA ARG A 515 -6.57 32.98 -22.77
C ARG A 515 -7.36 33.56 -23.96
N PHE A 516 -6.96 33.25 -25.18
CA PHE A 516 -7.67 33.68 -26.38
C PHE A 516 -9.11 33.17 -26.41
N THR A 517 -10.02 33.99 -26.92
CA THR A 517 -11.40 33.57 -27.16
C THR A 517 -11.45 32.54 -28.32
N PRO A 518 -12.45 31.64 -28.36
CA PRO A 518 -12.57 30.65 -29.43
C PRO A 518 -12.66 31.25 -30.86
N HIS A 519 -13.02 32.52 -31.00
CA HIS A 519 -12.98 33.22 -32.29
C HIS A 519 -11.57 33.65 -32.70
N GLU A 520 -10.76 34.15 -31.76
CA GLU A 520 -9.37 34.54 -32.01
C GLU A 520 -8.50 33.32 -32.35
N THR A 521 -8.65 32.23 -31.59
CA THR A 521 -7.94 30.96 -31.85
C THR A 521 -8.27 30.40 -33.23
N ARG A 522 -9.56 30.40 -33.64
CA ARG A 522 -9.97 30.01 -35.00
C ARG A 522 -9.40 30.93 -36.08
N ARG A 523 -9.38 32.25 -35.85
CA ARG A 523 -8.80 33.23 -36.78
C ARG A 523 -7.28 33.07 -36.97
N LEU A 524 -6.58 32.64 -35.91
CA LEU A 524 -5.13 32.40 -35.95
C LEU A 524 -4.79 31.05 -36.59
N ILE A 525 -5.50 29.97 -36.25
CA ILE A 525 -5.31 28.66 -36.89
C ILE A 525 -5.55 28.74 -38.41
N ALA A 526 -6.51 29.54 -38.87
CA ALA A 526 -6.78 29.75 -40.31
C ALA A 526 -5.69 30.55 -41.06
N LYS A 527 -4.62 31.01 -40.40
CA LYS A 527 -3.52 31.79 -40.98
C LYS A 527 -2.14 31.14 -40.86
N VAL A 528 -2.05 29.94 -40.31
CA VAL A 528 -0.80 29.25 -39.94
C VAL A 528 -0.53 28.03 -40.80
#